data_AF-A0A7C7VUU7-F1
#
_entry.id   AF-A0A7C7VUU7-F1
#
_cell.length_a   1.000
_cell.length_b   1.000
_cell.length_c   1.000
_cell.angle_alpha   90.00
_cell.angle_beta   90.00
_cell.angle_gamma   90.00
#
_symmetry.space_group_name_H-M   'P 1'
#
loop_
_entity.id
_entity.type
_entity.pdbx_description
1 polymer ?
#
loop_
_entity_poly.entity_id
_entity_poly.type
_entity_poly.pdbx_seq_one_letter_code
_entity_poly.pdbx_strand_id
1 'polypeptide(L)' 'MPTATRGTGTVDHILLDAMATVEFTGRAGVVDIMRRLNLSMPEAVEVSEHLPVWAEFSIFEGGQSGFSTLE' A
#
# COMPACT_ATOMS: atom_id res chain seq x y z
N MET A 1 2.26 -0.72 -9.37
CA MET A 1 2.87 0.61 -9.17
C MET A 1 4.32 0.42 -8.81
N PRO A 2 5.28 1.11 -9.44
CA PRO A 2 6.68 1.08 -9.01
C PRO A 2 6.79 1.48 -7.54
N THR A 3 7.67 0.80 -6.81
CA THR A 3 8.03 1.14 -5.43
C THR A 3 9.43 1.73 -5.35
N ALA A 4 10.25 1.64 -6.38
CA ALA A 4 11.47 2.43 -6.44
C ALA A 4 11.13 3.93 -6.56
N THR A 5 11.76 4.79 -5.77
CA THR A 5 11.52 6.26 -5.76
C THR A 5 11.68 6.88 -7.14
N ARG A 6 12.58 6.34 -7.96
CA ARG A 6 12.81 6.78 -9.35
C ARG A 6 11.77 6.27 -10.36
N GLY A 7 10.79 5.49 -9.92
CA GLY A 7 9.72 4.93 -10.77
C GLY A 7 10.16 3.74 -11.63
N THR A 8 11.32 3.14 -11.37
CA THR A 8 11.96 2.17 -12.27
C THR A 8 11.66 0.70 -11.99
N GLY A 9 10.96 0.37 -10.89
CA GLY A 9 10.68 -1.03 -10.56
C GLY A 9 9.72 -1.24 -9.41
N THR A 10 9.14 -2.44 -9.36
CA THR A 10 8.33 -2.99 -8.25
C THR A 10 9.25 -3.87 -7.40
N VAL A 11 9.80 -3.32 -6.32
CA VAL A 11 10.82 -3.99 -5.51
C VAL A 11 10.34 -4.36 -4.11
N ASP A 12 9.30 -3.69 -3.61
CA ASP A 12 8.71 -3.92 -2.29
C ASP A 12 7.28 -4.46 -2.44
N HIS A 13 6.93 -5.45 -1.62
CA HIS A 13 5.63 -6.12 -1.67
C HIS A 13 5.17 -6.52 -0.28
N ILE A 14 3.85 -6.49 -0.06
CA ILE A 14 3.20 -7.13 1.08
C ILE A 14 2.52 -8.39 0.54
N LEU A 15 2.94 -9.56 1.01
CA LEU A 15 2.35 -10.84 0.64
C LEU A 15 1.48 -11.33 1.79
N LEU A 16 0.27 -11.78 1.45
CA LEU A 16 -0.75 -12.22 2.39
C LEU A 16 -1.28 -13.59 1.94
N ASP A 17 -1.59 -14.44 2.90
CA ASP A 17 -2.39 -15.63 2.64
C ASP A 17 -3.87 -15.21 2.60
N ALA A 18 -4.51 -15.38 1.45
CA ALA A 18 -5.87 -14.92 1.22
C ALA A 18 -6.93 -15.66 2.07
N MET A 19 -6.63 -16.87 2.54
CA MET A 19 -7.53 -17.63 3.40
C MET A 19 -7.34 -17.27 4.88
N ALA A 20 -6.10 -16.98 5.29
CA ALA A 20 -5.80 -16.60 6.66
C ALA A 20 -6.01 -15.11 6.95
N THR A 21 -6.03 -14.25 5.93
CA THR A 21 -6.13 -12.79 6.08
C THR A 21 -7.35 -12.22 5.36
N VAL A 22 -8.53 -12.67 5.77
CA VAL A 22 -9.83 -12.25 5.22
C VAL A 22 -10.20 -10.81 5.58
N GLU A 23 -9.44 -10.18 6.47
CA GLU A 23 -9.57 -8.80 6.89
C GLU A 23 -9.06 -7.82 5.82
N PHE A 24 -8.29 -8.27 4.84
CA PHE A 24 -7.80 -7.41 3.77
C PHE A 24 -8.97 -6.79 2.99
N THR A 25 -9.06 -5.46 2.97
CA THR A 25 -10.22 -4.76 2.41
C THR A 25 -10.20 -4.64 0.88
N GLY A 26 -9.18 -5.20 0.24
CA GLY A 26 -8.90 -5.00 -1.19
C GLY A 26 -8.16 -3.70 -1.49
N ARG A 27 -7.92 -2.83 -0.50
CA ARG A 27 -7.20 -1.56 -0.68
C ARG A 27 -5.73 -1.70 -0.32
N ALA A 28 -4.87 -1.40 -1.29
CA ALA A 28 -3.43 -1.35 -1.13
C ALA A 28 -2.83 -0.31 -2.09
N GLY A 29 -1.58 0.06 -1.84
CA GLY A 29 -0.88 0.99 -2.73
C GLY A 29 0.53 1.31 -2.28
N VAL A 30 1.07 2.35 -2.90
CA VAL A 30 2.38 2.93 -2.57
C VAL A 30 2.15 4.30 -1.96
N VAL A 31 2.90 4.63 -0.91
CA VAL A 31 2.91 5.97 -0.33
C VAL A 31 3.79 6.87 -1.19
N ASP A 32 3.15 7.81 -1.90
CA ASP A 32 3.84 8.86 -2.64
C ASP A 32 4.37 9.94 -1.66
N ILE A 33 5.52 9.65 -1.04
CA ILE A 33 6.17 10.57 -0.09
C ILE A 33 6.60 11.87 -0.76
N MET A 34 6.92 11.84 -2.06
CA MET A 34 7.31 13.01 -2.83
C MET A 34 6.17 14.02 -2.85
N ARG A 35 4.97 13.57 -3.23
CA ARG A 35 3.77 14.42 -3.22
C ARG A 35 3.36 14.79 -1.79
N ARG A 36 3.47 13.86 -0.83
CA ARG A 36 3.01 14.09 0.55
C ARG A 36 3.85 15.15 1.27
N LEU A 37 5.14 15.16 1.02
CA LEU A 37 6.13 16.05 1.66
C LEU A 37 6.62 17.16 0.74
N ASN A 38 6.11 17.22 -0.50
CA ASN A 38 6.47 18.19 -1.52
C ASN A 38 7.98 18.21 -1.83
N LEU A 39 8.57 17.02 -1.97
CA LEU A 39 9.99 16.82 -2.24
C LEU A 39 10.27 16.76 -3.74
N SER A 40 11.41 17.30 -4.14
CA SER A 40 12.02 17.00 -5.42
C SER A 40 12.52 15.55 -5.46
N MET A 41 12.78 15.02 -6.66
CA MET A 41 13.32 13.67 -6.82
C MET A 41 14.65 13.45 -6.06
N PRO A 42 15.64 14.37 -6.11
CA PRO A 42 16.87 14.21 -5.33
C PRO A 42 16.63 14.14 -3.82
N GLU A 43 15.80 15.04 -3.27
CA GLU A 43 15.48 15.05 -1.83
C GLU A 43 14.74 13.77 -1.40
N ALA A 44 13.84 13.26 -2.24
CA ALA A 44 13.14 12.02 -1.95
C ALA A 44 14.07 10.81 -1.96
N VAL A 45 15.05 10.77 -2.89
CA VAL A 45 16.09 9.74 -2.93
C VAL A 45 17.02 9.81 -1.72
N GLU A 46 17.30 11.01 -1.20
CA GLU A 46 18.07 11.19 0.04
C GLU A 46 17.36 10.57 1.25
N VAL A 47 16.03 10.66 1.29
CA VAL A 47 15.22 9.97 2.31
C VAL A 47 15.27 8.46 2.12
N SER A 48 15.00 7.98 0.90
CA SER A 48 14.99 6.55 0.56
C SER A 48 14.96 6.32 -0.95
N GLU A 49 15.67 5.29 -1.42
CA GLU A 49 15.55 4.81 -2.81
C GLU A 49 14.24 4.04 -3.08
N HIS A 50 13.49 3.72 -2.02
CA HIS A 50 12.24 2.96 -2.04
C HIS A 50 11.08 3.75 -1.41
N LEU A 51 9.89 3.61 -1.99
CA LEU A 51 8.61 4.14 -1.52
C LEU A 51 7.88 3.06 -0.70
N PRO A 52 7.35 3.39 0.48
CA PRO A 52 6.62 2.43 1.30
C PRO A 52 5.39 1.88 0.59
N VAL A 53 5.14 0.57 0.73
CA VAL A 53 3.88 -0.06 0.36
C VAL A 53 2.95 -0.15 1.57
N TRP A 54 1.65 -0.06 1.34
CA TRP A 54 0.63 -0.22 2.38
C TRP A 54 -0.52 -1.09 1.90
N ALA A 55 -1.19 -1.73 2.85
CA ALA A 55 -2.43 -2.46 2.67
C ALA A 55 -3.35 -2.15 3.86
N GLU A 56 -4.65 -2.06 3.61
CA GLU A 56 -5.65 -1.78 4.66
C GLU A 56 -6.39 -3.06 5.04
N PHE A 57 -6.63 -3.19 6.35
CA PHE A 57 -7.27 -4.33 6.96
C PHE A 57 -8.40 -3.88 7.87
N SER A 58 -9.47 -4.68 7.93
CA SER A 58 -10.49 -4.59 8.96
C SER A 58 -9.86 -4.82 10.35
N ILE A 59 -10.29 -4.04 11.34
CA ILE A 59 -9.95 -4.30 12.74
C ILE A 59 -10.79 -5.44 13.36
N PHE A 60 -11.79 -5.95 12.62
CA PHE A 60 -12.65 -7.05 13.03
C PHE A 60 -12.18 -8.36 12.41
N GLU A 61 -11.91 -9.34 13.27
CA GLU A 61 -11.52 -10.69 12.89
C GLU A 61 -12.65 -11.41 12.14
N GLY A 62 -12.30 -12.19 11.11
CA GLY A 62 -13.24 -12.97 10.30
C GLY A 62 -13.86 -12.22 9.13
N GLY A 63 -13.36 -11.01 8.80
CA GLY A 63 -13.68 -10.34 7.53
C GLY A 63 -15.15 -9.95 7.35
N GLN A 64 -15.94 -9.85 8.42
CA GLN A 64 -17.32 -9.36 8.33
C GLN A 64 -17.34 -7.88 7.93
N SER A 65 -17.37 -7.65 6.62
CA SER A 65 -17.73 -6.36 6.05
C SER A 65 -19.16 -6.05 6.45
N GLY A 66 -19.38 -4.97 7.20
CA GLY A 66 -20.72 -4.44 7.42
C GLY A 66 -21.33 -4.07 6.06
N PHE A 67 -22.31 -4.87 5.61
CA PHE A 67 -23.30 -4.62 4.56
C PHE A 67 -22.84 -3.97 3.24
N SER A 68 -22.97 -4.72 2.13
CA SER A 68 -23.82 -4.27 1.00
C SER A 68 -24.38 -5.47 0.22
N THR A 69 -25.61 -5.87 0.58
CA THR A 69 -26.57 -6.28 -0.44
C THR A 69 -26.98 -5.01 -1.16
N LEU A 70 -26.77 -4.91 -2.47
CA LEU A 70 -27.69 -4.23 -3.37
C LEU A 70 -27.65 -4.97 -4.71
N GLU A 71 -28.85 -5.15 -5.27
CA GLU A 71 -29.17 -5.72 -6.57
C GLU A 71 -28.38 -5.11 -7.74
#